data_AF-A0A2I0ITG5-F1
#
_entry.id   AF-A0A2I0ITG5-F1
#
_cell.length_a   1.000
_cell.length_b   1.000
_cell.length_c   1.000
_cell.angle_alpha   90.00
_cell.angle_beta   90.00
_cell.angle_gamma   90.00
#
_symmetry.space_group_name_H-M   'P 1'
#
loop_
_entity.id
_entity.type
_entity.pdbx_description
1 polymer ?
#
loop_
_entity_poly.entity_id
_entity_poly.type
_entity_poly.pdbx_seq_one_letter_code
_entity_poly.pdbx_strand_id
1 'polypeptide(L)'
;AYAEAEHANVSLSASYERPLGILPHQIRGSLPQFSQITLVGHSSKSCTACSETVVSEYRNRGMEFVLQAINHPTYLEDLTGLTELMKSANTFDLDWDKDGDAIDDEDEFVEI
;
A
#
# COMPACT_ATOMS: atom_id res chain seq x y z
N ALA A 1 9.15 0.80 10.81
CA ALA A 1 9.24 -0.58 10.29
C ALA A 1 9.38 -0.48 8.79
N TYR A 2 10.59 -0.70 8.26
CA TYR A 2 10.82 -0.69 6.82
C TYR A 2 10.33 -2.01 6.25
N ALA A 3 9.47 -1.95 5.24
CA ALA A 3 9.17 -3.10 4.39
C ALA A 3 10.02 -2.93 3.14
N GLU A 4 11.07 -3.74 3.01
CA GLU A 4 11.86 -3.81 1.79
C GLU A 4 10.95 -4.23 0.63
N ALA A 5 10.87 -3.41 -0.41
CA ALA A 5 10.32 -3.86 -1.68
C ALA A 5 11.40 -4.73 -2.34
N GLU A 6 11.32 -6.05 -2.14
CA GLU A 6 12.17 -6.99 -2.86
C GLU A 6 11.86 -6.91 -4.36
N HIS A 7 12.77 -6.29 -5.11
CA HIS A 7 12.79 -6.41 -6.56
C HIS A 7 13.15 -7.85 -6.91
N ALA A 8 12.15 -8.69 -7.18
CA ALA A 8 12.34 -10.06 -7.61
C ALA A 8 12.82 -10.11 -9.08
N ASN A 9 14.01 -9.59 -9.36
CA ASN A 9 14.80 -10.07 -10.49
C ASN A 9 15.47 -11.37 -10.04
N VAL A 10 14.73 -12.48 -10.16
CA VAL A 10 15.24 -13.87 -10.14
C VAL A 10 16.31 -14.13 -9.05
N SER A 11 15.94 -14.19 -7.76
CA SER A 11 16.63 -15.06 -6.79
C SER A 11 16.01 -15.13 -5.38
N LEU A 12 14.69 -15.33 -5.26
CA LEU A 12 14.08 -15.69 -3.96
C LEU A 12 13.01 -16.76 -4.10
N SER A 13 13.18 -17.60 -5.11
CA SER A 13 12.25 -18.67 -5.41
C SER A 13 12.94 -20.01 -5.17
N ALA A 14 12.96 -20.45 -3.91
CA ALA A 14 12.58 -21.85 -3.65
C ALA A 14 11.08 -22.00 -4.00
N SER A 15 10.74 -21.69 -5.25
CA SER A 15 9.39 -21.80 -5.81
C SER A 15 9.12 -23.27 -5.95
N TYR A 16 8.01 -23.71 -5.37
CA TYR A 16 7.38 -24.97 -5.73
C TYR A 16 7.00 -24.90 -7.21
N GLU A 17 7.94 -25.21 -8.08
CA GLU A 17 7.75 -25.27 -9.52
C GLU A 17 6.70 -26.34 -9.77
N ARG A 18 5.52 -25.89 -10.22
CA ARG A 18 4.42 -26.79 -10.56
C ARG A 18 4.55 -27.15 -12.04
N PRO A 19 3.84 -28.17 -12.52
CA PRO A 19 3.84 -28.52 -13.95
C PRO A 19 3.49 -27.36 -14.89
N LEU A 20 2.84 -26.31 -14.38
CA LEU A 20 2.47 -25.08 -15.12
C LEU A 20 3.34 -23.86 -14.74
N GLY A 21 4.48 -24.07 -14.08
CA GLY A 21 5.39 -23.02 -13.64
C GLY A 21 5.11 -22.51 -12.22
N ILE A 22 5.45 -21.24 -11.97
CA ILE A 22 5.30 -20.58 -10.66
C ILE A 22 3.86 -20.15 -10.37
N LEU A 23 3.53 -19.98 -9.09
CA LEU A 23 2.28 -19.36 -8.63
C LEU A 23 2.61 -18.01 -7.96
N PRO A 24 2.64 -16.90 -8.71
CA PRO A 24 3.02 -15.61 -8.16
C PRO A 24 1.92 -15.04 -7.27
N HIS A 25 2.31 -14.39 -6.16
CA HIS A 25 1.37 -13.72 -5.27
C HIS A 25 0.78 -12.45 -5.90
N GLN A 26 1.63 -11.61 -6.52
CA GLN A 26 1.22 -10.46 -7.32
C GLN A 26 2.06 -10.37 -8.59
N ILE A 27 1.45 -9.91 -9.70
CA ILE A 27 2.14 -9.61 -10.96
C ILE A 27 1.90 -8.12 -11.26
N ARG A 28 2.97 -7.36 -11.50
CA ARG A 28 2.89 -5.98 -11.98
C ARG A 28 3.60 -5.86 -13.32
N GLY A 29 2.88 -5.33 -14.31
CA GLY A 29 3.39 -5.12 -15.65
C GLY A 29 3.60 -3.64 -15.96
N SER A 30 4.59 -3.34 -16.79
CA SER A 30 4.76 -2.03 -17.39
C SER A 30 4.71 -2.11 -18.91
N LEU A 31 3.78 -1.37 -19.50
CA LEU A 31 3.59 -1.35 -20.96
C LEU A 31 4.73 -0.61 -21.69
N PRO A 32 5.18 0.60 -21.28
CA PRO A 32 6.25 1.30 -21.99
C PRO A 32 7.57 0.52 -22.02
N GLN A 33 7.84 -0.27 -20.98
CA GLN A 33 9.04 -1.11 -20.87
C GLN A 33 8.82 -2.57 -21.31
N PHE A 34 7.59 -2.94 -21.70
CA PHE A 34 7.19 -4.33 -22.01
C PHE A 34 7.73 -5.36 -21.00
N SER A 35 7.63 -5.05 -19.71
CA SER A 35 8.22 -5.86 -18.63
C SER A 35 7.16 -6.27 -17.61
N GLN A 36 7.45 -7.35 -16.87
CA GLN A 36 6.65 -7.80 -15.73
C GLN A 36 7.54 -8.19 -14.57
N ILE A 37 7.08 -7.95 -13.36
CA ILE A 37 7.72 -8.37 -12.12
C ILE A 37 6.71 -9.10 -11.23
N THR A 38 7.19 -10.02 -10.41
CA THR A 38 6.39 -10.69 -9.38
C THR A 38 6.74 -10.15 -8.00
N LEU A 39 5.73 -9.96 -7.14
CA LEU A 39 5.92 -9.41 -5.80
C LEU A 39 5.23 -10.28 -4.75
N VAL A 40 5.84 -10.35 -3.57
CA VAL A 40 5.20 -10.90 -2.37
C VAL A 40 4.80 -9.73 -1.48
N GLY A 41 3.53 -9.69 -1.07
CA GLY A 41 2.99 -8.69 -0.17
C GLY A 41 2.61 -9.37 1.13
N HIS A 42 3.14 -8.90 2.24
CA HIS A 42 2.83 -9.45 3.55
C HIS A 42 1.57 -8.82 4.14
N SER A 43 0.79 -9.61 4.87
CA SER A 43 -0.37 -9.13 5.61
C SER A 43 0.05 -8.10 6.67
N SER A 44 -0.65 -6.98 6.75
CA SER A 44 -0.45 -5.96 7.78
C SER A 44 -1.52 -6.05 8.85
N LYS A 45 -1.11 -5.83 10.12
CA LYS A 45 -2.05 -5.69 11.24
C LYS A 45 -2.97 -4.47 11.10
N SER A 46 -2.51 -3.44 10.38
CA SER A 46 -3.27 -2.21 10.11
C SER A 46 -3.99 -2.24 8.75
N CYS A 47 -4.16 -3.41 8.13
CA CYS A 47 -4.89 -3.51 6.87
C CYS A 47 -6.40 -3.27 7.11
N THR A 48 -6.98 -2.31 6.38
CA THR A 48 -8.40 -1.95 6.44
C THR A 48 -9.35 -2.99 5.84
N ALA A 49 -8.82 -4.09 5.28
CA ALA A 49 -9.61 -5.15 4.66
C ALA A 49 -9.41 -6.54 5.31
N CYS A 50 -8.16 -6.97 5.54
CA CYS A 50 -7.85 -8.35 5.94
C CYS A 50 -7.25 -8.49 7.35
N SER A 51 -7.13 -7.40 8.13
CA SER A 51 -6.66 -7.51 9.51
C SER A 51 -7.64 -8.33 10.35
N GLU A 52 -7.11 -9.02 11.37
CA GLU A 52 -7.93 -9.83 12.29
C GLU A 52 -9.05 -9.00 12.94
N THR A 53 -8.78 -7.73 13.26
CA THR A 53 -9.75 -6.78 13.79
C THR A 53 -10.93 -6.59 12.84
N VAL A 54 -10.66 -6.32 11.54
CA VAL A 54 -11.71 -6.12 10.52
C VAL A 54 -12.53 -7.39 10.33
N VAL A 55 -11.86 -8.54 10.21
CA VAL A 55 -12.54 -9.83 10.01
C VAL A 55 -13.41 -10.17 11.22
N SER A 56 -12.93 -9.91 12.43
CA SER A 56 -13.67 -10.13 13.68
C SER A 56 -14.88 -9.21 13.80
N GLU A 57 -14.73 -7.91 13.54
CA GLU A 57 -15.82 -6.94 13.57
C GLU A 57 -16.91 -7.29 12.55
N TYR A 58 -16.51 -7.66 11.33
CA TYR A 58 -17.47 -8.12 10.31
C TYR A 58 -18.22 -9.38 10.75
N ARG A 59 -17.54 -10.38 11.34
CA ARG A 59 -18.19 -11.60 11.83
C ARG A 59 -19.18 -11.31 12.97
N ASN A 60 -18.87 -10.34 13.83
CA ASN A 60 -19.69 -10.01 15.00
C ASN A 60 -20.89 -9.13 14.67
N ARG A 61 -20.71 -8.14 13.77
CA ARG A 61 -21.70 -7.07 13.51
C ARG A 61 -22.31 -7.12 12.12
N GLY A 62 -21.71 -7.88 11.21
CA GLY A 62 -22.22 -8.12 9.86
C GLY A 62 -22.49 -6.83 9.08
N MET A 63 -23.73 -6.64 8.65
CA MET A 63 -24.15 -5.52 7.81
C MET A 63 -24.01 -4.15 8.50
N GLU A 64 -24.20 -4.09 9.81
CA GLU A 64 -24.07 -2.83 10.55
C GLU A 64 -22.65 -2.26 10.43
N PHE A 65 -21.63 -3.13 10.58
CA PHE A 65 -20.22 -2.78 10.38
C PHE A 65 -19.96 -2.29 8.95
N VAL A 66 -20.51 -2.98 7.95
CA VAL A 66 -20.36 -2.59 6.53
C VAL A 66 -20.96 -1.21 6.27
N LEU A 67 -22.18 -0.95 6.75
CA LEU A 67 -22.82 0.36 6.61
C LEU A 67 -22.03 1.45 7.33
N GLN A 68 -21.48 1.17 8.51
CA GLN A 68 -20.64 2.13 9.21
C GLN A 68 -19.37 2.46 8.41
N ALA A 69 -18.69 1.44 7.88
CA ALA A 69 -17.49 1.60 7.07
C ALA A 69 -17.73 2.36 5.76
N ILE A 70 -18.88 2.16 5.11
CA ILE A 70 -19.26 2.89 3.89
C ILE A 70 -19.56 4.36 4.19
N ASN A 71 -20.27 4.64 5.28
CA ASN A 71 -20.76 5.99 5.57
C ASN A 71 -19.75 6.87 6.33
N HIS A 72 -18.71 6.29 6.92
CA HIS A 72 -17.69 7.02 7.68
C HIS A 72 -16.30 6.77 7.10
N PRO A 73 -15.76 7.72 6.31
CA PRO A 73 -14.52 7.51 5.55
C PRO A 73 -13.31 7.05 6.38
N THR A 74 -13.16 7.55 7.61
CA THR A 74 -12.00 7.23 8.46
C THR A 74 -12.20 5.99 9.33
N TYR A 75 -13.41 5.42 9.37
CA TYR A 75 -13.78 4.42 10.37
C TYR A 75 -12.87 3.18 10.36
N LEU A 76 -12.54 2.66 9.17
CA LEU A 76 -11.64 1.51 9.05
C LEU A 76 -10.20 1.85 9.41
N GLU A 77 -9.76 3.08 9.12
CA GLU A 77 -8.41 3.54 9.45
C GLU A 77 -8.24 3.67 10.96
N ASP A 78 -9.23 4.26 11.62
CA ASP A 78 -9.29 4.42 13.08
C ASP A 78 -9.36 3.04 13.77
N LEU A 79 -10.21 2.14 13.27
CA LEU A 79 -10.36 0.79 13.82
C LEU A 79 -9.08 -0.04 13.73
N THR A 80 -8.31 0.13 12.65
CA THR A 80 -7.11 -0.67 12.38
C THR A 80 -5.82 -0.05 12.90
N GLY A 81 -5.93 1.11 13.57
CA GLY A 81 -4.77 1.88 14.04
C GLY A 81 -3.94 2.49 12.91
N LEU A 82 -4.49 2.52 11.68
CA LEU A 82 -3.81 3.12 10.53
C LEU A 82 -3.74 4.64 10.67
N THR A 83 -4.76 5.26 11.26
CA THR A 83 -4.78 6.69 11.56
C THR A 83 -3.61 7.10 12.45
N GLU A 84 -3.37 6.37 13.54
CA GLU A 84 -2.25 6.61 14.45
C GLU A 84 -0.91 6.33 13.77
N LEU A 85 -0.83 5.28 12.95
CA LEU A 85 0.37 4.96 12.18
C LEU A 85 0.74 6.13 11.26
N MET A 86 -0.22 6.68 10.51
CA MET A 86 -0.02 7.85 9.65
C MET A 86 0.41 9.09 10.44
N LYS A 87 -0.25 9.39 11.57
CA LYS A 87 0.13 10.51 12.45
C LYS A 87 1.56 10.36 12.97
N SER A 88 1.94 9.16 13.38
CA SER A 88 3.28 8.89 13.88
C SER A 88 4.33 9.09 12.78
N ALA A 89 4.04 8.65 11.54
CA ALA A 89 4.91 8.84 10.39
C ALA A 89 5.10 10.33 10.05
N ASN A 90 4.02 11.12 10.08
CA ASN A 90 4.05 12.56 9.78
C ASN A 90 4.73 13.40 10.88
N THR A 91 4.88 12.85 12.09
CA THR A 91 5.59 13.55 13.18
C THR A 91 7.11 13.47 13.02
N PHE A 92 7.60 12.51 12.23
CA PHE A 92 9.00 12.47 11.83
C PHE A 92 9.22 13.48 10.72
N ASP A 93 9.52 14.71 11.13
CA ASP A 93 9.94 15.80 10.24
C ASP A 93 11.33 15.46 9.69
N LEU A 94 11.34 14.72 8.57
CA LEU A 94 12.57 14.38 7.88
C LEU A 94 12.89 15.51 6.90
N ASP A 95 14.08 16.08 7.06
CA ASP A 95 14.57 17.23 6.32
C ASP A 95 15.00 16.89 4.88
N TRP A 96 14.16 16.16 4.15
CA TRP A 96 14.43 15.76 2.76
C TRP A 96 14.33 16.94 1.77
N ASP A 97 13.79 18.08 2.21
CA ASP A 97 13.50 19.26 1.37
C ASP A 97 14.51 20.41 1.52
N LYS A 98 15.53 20.32 2.39
CA LYS A 98 16.48 21.44 2.60
C LYS A 98 17.65 21.54 1.63
N ASP A 99 17.85 20.56 0.75
CA ASP A 99 18.93 20.56 -0.24
C ASP A 99 18.39 20.28 -1.67
N GLY A 100 17.71 21.23 -2.31
CA GLY A 100 17.27 21.05 -3.70
C GLY A 100 16.45 22.18 -4.34
N ASP A 101 17.18 23.17 -4.85
CA ASP A 101 16.84 24.01 -6.02
C ASP A 101 15.66 24.99 -5.95
N ALA A 102 16.00 26.26 -5.83
CA ALA A 102 15.19 27.39 -6.28
C ALA A 102 14.87 27.23 -7.77
N ILE A 103 13.64 26.81 -8.09
CA ILE A 103 13.07 26.95 -9.42
C ILE A 103 12.33 28.29 -9.45
N ASP A 104 12.86 29.19 -10.27
CA ASP A 104 12.29 30.50 -10.60
C ASP A 104 10.91 30.27 -11.27
N ASP A 105 9.85 30.79 -10.64
CA ASP A 105 8.48 30.75 -11.18
C ASP A 105 8.36 31.69 -12.39
N GLU A 106 8.71 31.21 -13.59
CA GLU A 106 8.29 31.83 -14.85
C GLU A 106 7.74 30.78 -15.81
N ASP A 107 6.47 30.41 -15.68
CA ASP A 107 5.69 29.86 -16.79
C ASP A 107 4.23 30.35 -16.76
N GLU A 108 3.95 31.20 -17.74
CA GLU A 108 2.71 31.86 -18.11
C GLU A 108 1.59 30.86 -18.44
N PHE A 109 0.46 30.94 -17.75
CA PHE A 109 -0.78 30.25 -18.13
C PHE A 109 -1.28 30.80 -19.47
N VAL A 110 -1.25 29.98 -20.53
CA VAL A 110 -2.08 30.20 -21.72
C VAL A 110 -3.37 29.40 -21.55
N GLU A 111 -4.48 30.08 -21.27
CA GLU A 111 -5.83 29.50 -21.32
C GLU A 111 -6.21 29.16 -22.77
N ILE A 112 -6.85 28.00 -22.96
CA ILE A 112 -7.75 27.70 -24.09
C ILE A 112 -9.15 27.55 -23.53
#